data_AF-A0A8S8XTF3-F1
#
_entry.id   AF-A0A8S8XTF3-F1
#
_cell.length_a   1.000
_cell.length_b   1.000
_cell.length_c   1.000
_cell.angle_alpha   90.00
_cell.angle_beta   90.00
_cell.angle_gamma   90.00
#
_symmetry.space_group_name_H-M   'P 1'
#
loop_
_entity.id
_entity.type
_entity.pdbx_description
1 polymer ?
#
loop_
_entity_poly.entity_id
_entity_poly.type
_entity_poly.pdbx_seq_one_letter_code
_entity_poly.pdbx_strand_id
1 'polypeptide(L)'
;MTNKISPKMDMRSVIVVLSIVAMLVGSFGFKSADAAASPISLSSDISSADIMEGEDVYATLTITNSDTIYRVQEVKLNAIFPSGIAWNTEFLDTDTNPIEDNLITIGKNDDALTVLLRIECVGACSAGDTNEVQVYGQSDPKWFDGGTDSGTTAGCELTSTCTDTTPPSASANVTNTVNISLTARTGGAHTVACDSASNSGSNEMFHGITYQWGYDLTNTGWNDDTYTFTTSVNNGDITDWTFNAGLSNKVLTGQSDTSSTAVHSAEASMEIKPSDSARPGVYKLGLQVTGTSSGNVEGCEFNVVIKQPDLEVKDTDISFSHSSAWINSRGDSQRVTITAMVRNNGGIVDTEGVKVENIEVIFLVDGSQLGSVVKIDSLAYGEEVARISYLEPRKSS
;
A
#
# COMPACT_ATOMS: atom_id res chain seq x y z
N MET A 1 -49.35 19.72 -8.75
CA MET A 1 -48.88 18.49 -9.43
C MET A 1 -47.37 18.52 -9.40
N THR A 2 -46.82 17.68 -8.54
CA THR A 2 -45.42 17.68 -8.10
C THR A 2 -44.65 16.73 -8.98
N ASN A 3 -43.66 17.21 -9.75
CA ASN A 3 -42.66 16.35 -10.36
C ASN A 3 -41.35 16.54 -9.61
N LYS A 4 -41.00 15.50 -8.84
CA LYS A 4 -39.73 15.36 -8.13
C LYS A 4 -38.60 15.20 -9.15
N ILE A 5 -37.61 16.07 -9.06
CA ILE A 5 -36.28 15.84 -9.63
C ILE A 5 -35.53 14.98 -8.61
N SER A 6 -35.27 13.71 -8.96
CA SER A 6 -34.33 12.88 -8.22
C SER A 6 -32.91 13.28 -8.60
N PRO A 7 -32.02 13.60 -7.64
CA PRO A 7 -30.60 13.67 -7.94
C PRO A 7 -30.07 12.25 -8.14
N LYS A 8 -29.42 12.02 -9.30
CA LYS A 8 -28.54 10.87 -9.52
C LYS A 8 -27.43 10.95 -8.47
N MET A 9 -27.46 10.06 -7.49
CA MET A 9 -26.29 9.78 -6.65
C MET A 9 -25.29 9.04 -7.54
N ASP A 10 -24.19 9.71 -7.87
CA ASP A 10 -22.99 9.10 -8.44
C ASP A 10 -22.35 8.23 -7.35
N MET A 11 -22.37 6.92 -7.56
CA MET A 11 -21.92 5.91 -6.62
C MET A 11 -20.41 5.74 -6.80
N ARG A 12 -19.63 6.72 -6.35
CA ARG A 12 -18.18 6.61 -6.31
C ARG A 12 -17.77 5.84 -5.05
N SER A 13 -17.30 4.63 -5.29
CA SER A 13 -16.56 3.70 -4.44
C SER A 13 -16.28 4.15 -3.02
N VAL A 14 -17.22 3.87 -2.12
CA VAL A 14 -16.92 3.69 -0.70
C VAL A 14 -16.40 2.25 -0.56
N ILE A 15 -15.10 2.06 -0.74
CA ILE A 15 -14.43 0.84 -0.27
C ILE A 15 -14.13 1.09 1.21
N VAL A 16 -15.14 0.88 2.04
CA VAL A 16 -14.94 0.65 3.47
C VAL A 16 -14.59 -0.84 3.59
N VAL A 17 -13.30 -1.15 3.66
CA VAL A 17 -12.83 -2.46 4.10
C VAL A 17 -13.04 -2.53 5.62
N LEU A 18 -14.29 -2.67 6.03
CA LEU A 18 -14.62 -3.07 7.39
C LEU A 18 -14.56 -4.59 7.42
N SER A 19 -13.34 -5.12 7.54
CA SER A 19 -13.09 -6.53 7.79
C SER A 19 -13.51 -6.87 9.23
N ILE A 20 -14.82 -6.89 9.51
CA ILE A 20 -15.34 -7.56 10.70
C ILE A 20 -15.31 -9.05 10.39
N VAL A 21 -14.15 -9.67 10.60
CA VAL A 21 -14.06 -11.12 10.73
C VAL A 21 -14.70 -11.45 12.08
N ALA A 22 -16.00 -11.75 12.05
CA ALA A 22 -16.67 -12.36 13.18
C ALA A 22 -16.11 -13.78 13.33
N MET A 23 -15.05 -13.90 14.13
CA MET A 23 -14.44 -15.18 14.47
C MET A 23 -15.50 -15.99 15.23
N LEU A 24 -15.90 -17.13 14.65
CA LEU A 24 -16.69 -18.12 15.37
C LEU A 24 -15.75 -18.76 16.40
N VAL A 25 -15.70 -18.18 17.60
CA VAL A 25 -14.93 -18.70 18.74
C VAL A 25 -15.60 -20.00 19.19
N GLY A 26 -15.22 -21.10 18.55
CA GLY A 26 -15.47 -22.44 19.05
C GLY A 26 -14.58 -22.65 20.27
N SER A 27 -15.12 -22.40 21.46
CA SER A 27 -14.47 -22.79 22.71
C SER A 27 -14.38 -24.31 22.75
N PHE A 28 -13.28 -24.86 22.24
CA PHE A 28 -12.86 -26.24 22.53
C PHE A 28 -12.37 -26.27 23.97
N GLY A 29 -13.29 -26.13 24.92
CA GLY A 29 -12.97 -26.40 26.32
C GLY A 29 -12.55 -27.85 26.44
N PHE A 30 -11.38 -28.09 27.04
CA PHE A 30 -10.98 -29.40 27.53
C PHE A 30 -11.97 -29.84 28.62
N LYS A 31 -13.12 -30.36 28.20
CA LYS A 31 -14.07 -31.00 29.12
C LYS A 31 -13.59 -32.42 29.35
N SER A 32 -12.77 -32.61 30.38
CA SER A 32 -12.68 -33.92 31.03
C SER A 32 -14.09 -34.26 31.52
N ALA A 33 -14.75 -35.21 30.84
CA ALA A 33 -16.18 -35.46 30.98
C ALA A 33 -16.62 -36.04 32.36
N ASP A 34 -15.71 -36.15 33.33
CA ASP A 34 -15.98 -36.70 34.67
C ASP A 34 -15.05 -36.14 35.79
N ALA A 35 -14.28 -35.08 35.53
CA ALA A 35 -13.40 -34.50 36.57
C ALA A 35 -14.11 -33.38 37.34
N ALA A 36 -13.97 -33.38 38.67
CA ALA A 36 -14.35 -32.23 39.49
C ALA A 36 -13.57 -30.99 39.04
N ALA A 37 -14.19 -29.80 39.14
CA ALA A 37 -13.52 -28.54 38.81
C ALA A 37 -12.23 -28.40 39.63
N SER A 38 -11.12 -28.05 38.97
CA SER A 38 -9.86 -27.82 39.66
C SER A 38 -10.03 -26.73 40.72
N PRO A 39 -9.46 -26.90 41.92
CA PRO A 39 -9.41 -25.83 42.92
C PRO A 39 -8.46 -24.69 42.51
N ILE A 40 -7.63 -24.91 41.48
CA ILE A 40 -6.76 -23.90 40.90
C ILE A 40 -7.46 -23.23 39.72
N SER A 41 -7.43 -21.90 39.71
CA SER A 41 -7.98 -21.11 38.62
C SER A 41 -6.97 -20.13 38.03
N LEU A 42 -7.15 -19.86 36.74
CA LEU A 42 -6.36 -18.95 35.92
C LEU A 42 -7.22 -17.78 35.47
N SER A 43 -6.67 -16.56 35.50
CA SER A 43 -7.23 -15.41 34.79
C SER A 43 -6.13 -14.61 34.13
N SER A 44 -6.41 -13.98 32.99
CA SER A 44 -5.51 -13.01 32.37
C SER A 44 -6.05 -11.59 32.54
N ASP A 45 -5.13 -10.63 32.60
CA ASP A 45 -5.40 -9.19 32.48
C ASP A 45 -5.96 -8.79 31.10
N ILE A 46 -5.67 -9.57 30.06
CA ILE A 46 -6.13 -9.34 28.68
C ILE A 46 -6.90 -10.54 28.13
N SER A 47 -7.84 -10.25 27.23
CA SER A 47 -8.55 -11.27 26.43
C SER A 47 -8.23 -11.18 24.93
N SER A 48 -7.53 -10.12 24.53
CA SER A 48 -7.06 -9.93 23.16
C SER A 48 -5.82 -9.05 23.10
N ALA A 49 -5.00 -9.23 22.06
CA ALA A 49 -3.86 -8.37 21.77
C ALA A 49 -3.63 -8.20 20.25
N ASP A 50 -3.17 -7.01 19.88
CA ASP A 50 -2.55 -6.74 18.60
C ASP A 50 -1.02 -6.87 18.77
N ILE A 51 -0.37 -7.63 17.90
CA ILE A 51 1.07 -7.91 17.96
C ILE A 51 1.73 -7.49 16.65
N MET A 52 2.82 -6.73 16.73
CA MET A 52 3.56 -6.37 15.52
C MET A 52 4.37 -7.57 15.03
N GLU A 53 4.50 -7.72 13.71
CA GLU A 53 5.41 -8.70 13.11
C GLU A 53 6.83 -8.51 13.66
N GLY A 54 7.39 -9.59 14.22
CA GLY A 54 8.72 -9.59 14.83
C GLY A 54 8.79 -9.12 16.28
N GLU A 55 7.69 -8.66 16.87
CA GLU A 55 7.61 -8.19 18.25
C GLU A 55 6.85 -9.18 19.15
N ASP A 56 6.77 -8.84 20.43
CA ASP A 56 6.10 -9.62 21.47
C ASP A 56 5.01 -8.83 22.22
N VAL A 57 4.12 -9.57 22.87
CA VAL A 57 3.16 -9.04 23.84
C VAL A 57 3.15 -9.90 25.09
N TYR A 58 2.84 -9.27 26.22
CA TYR A 58 2.77 -9.93 27.52
C TYR A 58 1.34 -9.95 28.01
N ALA A 59 0.88 -11.13 28.42
CA ALA A 59 -0.34 -11.31 29.19
C ALA A 59 0.04 -11.66 30.63
N THR A 60 -0.50 -10.91 31.60
CA THR A 60 -0.33 -11.21 33.01
C THR A 60 -1.36 -12.26 33.42
N LEU A 61 -0.89 -13.43 33.84
CA LEU A 61 -1.69 -14.52 34.36
C LEU A 61 -1.70 -14.48 35.88
N THR A 62 -2.89 -14.46 36.45
CA THR A 62 -3.12 -14.59 37.90
C THR A 62 -3.60 -16.01 38.19
N ILE A 63 -2.86 -16.71 39.05
CA ILE A 63 -3.16 -18.06 39.50
C ILE A 63 -3.64 -18.01 40.95
N THR A 64 -4.78 -18.64 41.23
CA THR A 64 -5.30 -18.74 42.60
C THR A 64 -5.57 -20.18 42.97
N ASN A 65 -5.43 -20.51 44.25
CA ASN A 65 -5.65 -21.84 44.79
C ASN A 65 -6.69 -21.80 45.92
N SER A 66 -7.86 -22.39 45.66
CA SER A 66 -8.97 -22.50 46.63
C SER A 66 -8.96 -23.82 47.42
N ASP A 67 -7.93 -24.66 47.22
CA ASP A 67 -7.83 -25.95 47.87
C ASP A 67 -7.64 -25.80 49.38
N THR A 68 -8.42 -26.57 50.13
CA THR A 68 -8.40 -26.56 51.61
C THR A 68 -7.75 -27.81 52.19
N ILE A 69 -7.48 -28.82 51.36
CA ILE A 69 -6.99 -30.15 51.73
C ILE A 69 -5.47 -30.19 51.58
N TYR A 70 -4.95 -29.91 50.39
CA TYR A 70 -3.52 -30.08 50.07
C TYR A 70 -2.72 -28.83 50.40
N ARG A 71 -1.56 -28.99 51.05
CA ARG A 71 -0.73 -27.85 51.50
C ARG A 71 -0.09 -27.07 50.36
N VAL A 72 0.33 -27.79 49.32
CA VAL A 72 1.05 -27.26 48.16
C VAL A 72 0.63 -28.06 46.94
N GLN A 73 0.46 -27.37 45.81
CA GLN A 73 0.24 -27.99 44.50
C GLN A 73 1.29 -27.51 43.53
N GLU A 74 1.73 -28.40 42.66
CA GLU A 74 2.54 -28.07 41.49
C GLU A 74 1.61 -27.95 40.28
N VAL A 75 1.84 -26.94 39.44
CA VAL A 75 1.01 -26.68 38.24
C VAL A 75 1.91 -26.56 37.03
N LYS A 76 1.69 -27.44 36.05
CA LYS A 76 2.31 -27.34 34.73
C LYS A 76 1.45 -26.45 33.86
N LEU A 77 1.98 -25.30 33.45
CA LEU A 77 1.32 -24.38 32.53
C LEU A 77 1.53 -24.84 31.07
N ASN A 78 0.45 -24.76 30.30
CA ASN A 78 0.42 -25.09 28.89
C ASN A 78 -0.18 -23.92 28.11
N ALA A 79 0.44 -23.58 26.99
CA ALA A 79 -0.09 -22.68 25.98
C ALA A 79 -0.21 -23.46 24.67
N ILE A 80 -1.39 -23.44 24.06
CA ILE A 80 -1.64 -24.12 22.79
C ILE A 80 -2.35 -23.21 21.81
N PHE A 81 -2.15 -23.48 20.52
CA PHE A 81 -2.87 -22.83 19.43
C PHE A 81 -3.81 -23.85 18.79
N PRO A 82 -5.14 -23.76 19.01
CA PRO A 82 -6.10 -24.73 18.48
C PRO A 82 -6.11 -24.81 16.95
N SER A 83 -5.68 -23.74 16.28
CA SER A 83 -5.51 -23.69 14.82
C SER A 83 -4.44 -24.67 14.31
N GLY A 84 -3.56 -25.15 15.19
CA GLY A 84 -2.38 -25.94 14.83
C GLY A 84 -1.21 -25.11 14.28
N ILE A 85 -1.43 -23.81 14.04
CA ILE A 85 -0.40 -22.85 13.64
C ILE A 85 0.09 -22.18 14.92
N ALA A 86 1.16 -22.73 15.49
CA ALA A 86 1.73 -22.20 16.72
C ALA A 86 2.55 -20.94 16.44
N TRP A 87 2.26 -19.87 17.18
CA TRP A 87 3.19 -18.77 17.39
C TRP A 87 4.09 -19.11 18.60
N ASN A 88 5.19 -18.38 18.79
CA ASN A 88 6.07 -18.69 19.91
C ASN A 88 5.47 -18.17 21.22
N THR A 89 5.57 -18.98 22.28
CA THR A 89 5.07 -18.61 23.62
C THR A 89 6.02 -19.06 24.69
N GLU A 90 6.17 -18.25 25.74
CA GLU A 90 7.03 -18.55 26.88
C GLU A 90 6.38 -18.07 28.18
N PHE A 91 6.48 -18.88 29.24
CA PHE A 91 6.03 -18.49 30.58
C PHE A 91 7.21 -17.94 31.37
N LEU A 92 7.04 -16.75 31.95
CA LEU A 92 8.07 -16.04 32.69
C LEU A 92 7.57 -15.70 34.10
N ASP A 93 8.51 -15.56 35.04
CA ASP A 93 8.23 -14.99 36.34
C ASP A 93 8.04 -13.45 36.28
N THR A 94 7.79 -12.82 37.42
CA THR A 94 7.61 -11.37 37.52
C THR A 94 8.87 -10.56 37.22
N ASP A 95 10.04 -11.21 37.26
CA ASP A 95 11.35 -10.64 36.93
C ASP A 95 11.75 -10.94 35.48
N THR A 96 10.80 -11.42 34.65
CA THR A 96 10.96 -11.78 33.23
C THR A 96 11.93 -12.94 32.95
N ASN A 97 12.21 -13.78 33.95
CA ASN A 97 13.01 -14.98 33.74
C ASN A 97 12.11 -16.14 33.31
N PRO A 98 12.56 -16.99 32.36
CA PRO A 98 11.85 -18.20 31.99
C PRO A 98 11.58 -19.11 33.18
N ILE A 99 10.34 -19.56 33.31
CA ILE A 99 9.95 -20.54 34.32
C ILE A 99 10.39 -21.92 33.84
N GLU A 100 11.30 -22.54 34.60
CA GLU A 100 11.80 -23.88 34.29
C GLU A 100 10.65 -24.88 34.17
N ASP A 101 10.64 -25.63 33.06
CA ASP A 101 9.59 -26.58 32.72
C ASP A 101 8.16 -26.02 32.83
N ASN A 102 7.95 -24.70 32.69
CA ASN A 102 6.63 -24.06 32.89
C ASN A 102 5.93 -24.53 34.18
N LEU A 103 6.71 -24.86 35.21
CA LEU A 103 6.23 -25.47 36.45
C LEU A 103 6.22 -24.43 37.55
N ILE A 104 5.04 -24.21 38.13
CA ILE A 104 4.87 -23.32 39.29
C ILE A 104 4.43 -24.11 40.51
N THR A 105 4.71 -23.56 41.69
CA THR A 105 4.27 -24.11 42.97
C THR A 105 3.39 -23.09 43.67
N ILE A 106 2.22 -23.51 44.15
CA ILE A 106 1.29 -22.66 44.88
C ILE A 106 0.80 -23.35 46.15
N GLY A 107 0.89 -22.67 47.29
CA GLY A 107 0.40 -23.15 48.56
C GLY A 107 -1.12 -23.01 48.71
N LYS A 108 -1.67 -23.66 49.74
CA LYS A 108 -3.07 -23.46 50.13
C LYS A 108 -3.26 -22.08 50.75
N ASN A 109 -4.31 -21.38 50.34
CA ASN A 109 -4.59 -20.02 50.80
C ASN A 109 -3.40 -19.05 50.64
N ASP A 110 -2.45 -19.36 49.76
CA ASP A 110 -1.44 -18.39 49.37
C ASP A 110 -2.12 -17.24 48.63
N ASP A 111 -1.48 -16.08 48.68
CA ASP A 111 -1.86 -14.98 47.81
C ASP A 111 -1.73 -15.41 46.34
N ALA A 112 -2.49 -14.73 45.48
CA ALA A 112 -2.48 -15.04 44.06
C ALA A 112 -1.06 -14.96 43.48
N LEU A 113 -0.64 -15.98 42.75
CA LEU A 113 0.65 -16.00 42.07
C LEU A 113 0.52 -15.32 40.70
N THR A 114 1.53 -14.53 40.34
CA THR A 114 1.59 -13.85 39.04
C THR A 114 2.61 -14.53 38.14
N VAL A 115 2.21 -14.82 36.90
CA VAL A 115 3.06 -15.35 35.83
C VAL A 115 2.85 -14.50 34.58
N LEU A 116 3.90 -14.24 33.81
CA LEU A 116 3.77 -13.58 32.52
C LEU A 116 3.75 -14.63 31.40
N LEU A 117 2.82 -14.50 30.47
CA LEU A 117 2.85 -15.21 29.20
C LEU A 117 3.34 -14.25 28.12
N ARG A 118 4.54 -14.51 27.61
CA ARG A 118 5.10 -13.85 26.44
C ARG A 118 4.61 -14.56 25.18
N ILE A 119 4.08 -13.80 24.23
CA ILE A 119 3.59 -14.31 22.94
C ILE A 119 4.32 -13.52 21.85
N GLU A 120 4.99 -14.21 20.93
CA GLU A 120 5.80 -13.57 19.87
C GLU A 120 5.22 -13.85 18.49
N CYS A 121 5.13 -12.80 17.67
CA CYS A 121 4.71 -12.90 16.27
C CYS A 121 5.94 -13.13 15.38
N VAL A 122 6.48 -14.35 15.42
CA VAL A 122 7.65 -14.75 14.63
C VAL A 122 7.33 -16.02 13.83
N GLY A 123 7.84 -16.11 12.60
CA GLY A 123 7.68 -17.29 11.74
C GLY A 123 6.35 -17.26 10.98
N ALA A 124 5.41 -18.14 11.34
CA ALA A 124 4.09 -18.24 10.70
C ALA A 124 3.11 -17.18 11.24
N CYS A 125 3.56 -15.92 11.24
CA CYS A 125 2.80 -14.77 11.67
C CYS A 125 3.03 -13.65 10.65
N SER A 126 1.98 -13.32 9.90
CA SER A 126 1.99 -12.24 8.90
C SER A 126 0.85 -11.27 9.15
N ALA A 127 1.00 -10.02 8.75
CA ALA A 127 0.03 -8.98 9.04
C ALA A 127 -1.36 -9.29 8.48
N GLY A 128 -2.36 -9.10 9.33
CA GLY A 128 -3.73 -9.52 9.08
C GLY A 128 -4.06 -10.94 9.54
N ASP A 129 -3.05 -11.77 9.86
CA ASP A 129 -3.29 -13.08 10.47
C ASP A 129 -3.95 -12.91 11.84
N THR A 130 -4.82 -13.86 12.16
CA THR A 130 -5.48 -13.94 13.46
C THR A 130 -5.25 -15.32 14.05
N ASN A 131 -5.05 -15.39 15.36
CA ASN A 131 -4.82 -16.63 16.07
C ASN A 131 -5.46 -16.57 17.46
N GLU A 132 -5.59 -17.72 18.13
CA GLU A 132 -6.03 -17.79 19.51
C GLU A 132 -5.05 -18.65 20.29
N VAL A 133 -4.49 -18.11 21.38
CA VAL A 133 -3.76 -18.91 22.36
C VAL A 133 -4.72 -19.31 23.47
N GLN A 134 -4.70 -20.60 23.79
CA GLN A 134 -5.42 -21.17 24.92
C GLN A 134 -4.42 -21.57 26.00
N VAL A 135 -4.63 -21.06 27.19
CA VAL A 135 -3.76 -21.27 28.35
C VAL A 135 -4.51 -22.07 29.40
N TYR A 136 -3.90 -23.14 29.88
CA TYR A 136 -4.44 -23.94 30.97
C TYR A 136 -3.32 -24.56 31.82
N GLY A 137 -3.65 -24.91 33.05
CA GLY A 137 -2.76 -25.60 33.98
C GLY A 137 -3.23 -27.03 34.20
N GLN A 138 -2.27 -27.94 34.39
CA GLN A 138 -2.53 -29.26 34.97
C GLN A 138 -1.92 -29.27 36.36
N SER A 139 -2.74 -29.52 37.38
CA SER A 139 -2.31 -29.41 38.78
C SER A 139 -2.20 -30.76 39.46
N ASP A 140 -1.17 -30.92 40.29
CA ASP A 140 -0.97 -32.12 41.09
C ASP A 140 -0.58 -31.77 42.52
N PRO A 141 -1.26 -32.34 43.54
CA PRO A 141 -0.89 -32.15 44.92
C PRO A 141 0.48 -32.70 45.26
N LYS A 142 1.31 -31.89 45.94
CA LYS A 142 2.57 -32.40 46.46
C LYS A 142 2.33 -33.23 47.71
N TRP A 143 2.81 -34.47 47.72
CA TRP A 143 2.75 -35.33 48.90
C TRP A 143 3.80 -34.95 49.95
N PHE A 144 3.39 -34.97 51.23
CA PHE A 144 4.27 -34.75 52.39
C PHE A 144 4.10 -35.91 53.38
N ASP A 145 5.20 -36.39 53.96
CA ASP A 145 5.21 -37.54 54.88
C ASP A 145 4.82 -37.22 56.33
N GLY A 146 4.32 -36.01 56.58
CA GLY A 146 4.06 -35.49 57.92
C GLY A 146 5.16 -34.56 58.47
N GLY A 147 6.28 -34.38 57.74
CA GLY A 147 7.32 -33.37 57.99
C GLY A 147 7.20 -32.09 57.14
N THR A 148 8.26 -31.27 57.12
CA THR A 148 8.44 -30.13 56.18
C THR A 148 9.00 -30.55 54.83
N ASP A 149 9.52 -31.78 54.73
CA ASP A 149 10.17 -32.29 53.53
C ASP A 149 9.15 -33.03 52.67
N SER A 150 9.13 -32.74 51.37
CA SER A 150 8.39 -33.54 50.39
C SER A 150 9.17 -34.82 50.12
N GLY A 151 8.55 -35.98 50.35
CA GLY A 151 9.25 -37.25 50.33
C GLY A 151 9.67 -37.69 48.92
N THR A 152 10.95 -38.06 48.78
CA THR A 152 11.33 -39.19 47.93
C THR A 152 11.03 -40.48 48.71
N THR A 153 10.91 -41.61 48.02
CA THR A 153 10.40 -42.93 48.48
C THR A 153 11.05 -43.52 49.75
N ALA A 154 12.02 -42.85 50.38
CA ALA A 154 12.82 -43.34 51.50
C ALA A 154 12.11 -43.33 52.87
N GLY A 155 10.90 -42.79 53.01
CA GLY A 155 10.12 -42.74 54.26
C GLY A 155 8.76 -43.44 54.24
N CYS A 156 8.41 -44.13 53.14
CA CYS A 156 7.10 -44.80 53.01
C CYS A 156 7.08 -46.13 53.77
N GLU A 157 6.38 -46.18 54.91
CA GLU A 157 6.08 -47.46 55.54
C GLU A 157 5.18 -48.31 54.63
N LEU A 158 5.56 -49.58 54.49
CA LEU A 158 5.08 -50.57 53.51
C LEU A 158 3.58 -50.96 53.60
N THR A 159 2.73 -50.20 54.31
CA THR A 159 1.34 -50.62 54.60
C THR A 159 0.23 -49.61 54.28
N SER A 160 0.51 -48.44 53.69
CA SER A 160 -0.55 -47.59 53.13
C SER A 160 -0.04 -46.69 52.00
N THR A 161 -0.40 -47.03 50.76
CA THR A 161 -0.71 -46.16 49.59
C THR A 161 -0.03 -44.79 49.44
N CYS A 162 1.26 -44.65 49.75
CA CYS A 162 1.99 -43.40 49.52
C CYS A 162 2.71 -43.43 48.17
N THR A 163 1.97 -43.17 47.10
CA THR A 163 2.55 -42.78 45.81
C THR A 163 1.58 -41.83 45.13
N ASP A 164 1.76 -40.53 45.39
CA ASP A 164 1.51 -39.58 44.32
C ASP A 164 2.85 -39.38 43.60
N THR A 165 2.99 -40.06 42.47
CA THR A 165 4.20 -40.05 41.64
C THR A 165 3.89 -39.52 40.24
N THR A 166 2.68 -39.00 40.03
CA THR A 166 2.30 -38.48 38.71
C THR A 166 2.83 -37.07 38.58
N PRO A 167 3.68 -36.75 37.59
CA PRO A 167 4.04 -35.35 37.36
C PRO A 167 2.77 -34.55 37.01
N PRO A 168 2.71 -33.23 37.29
CA PRO A 168 1.55 -32.42 36.95
C PRO A 168 1.13 -32.51 35.47
N SER A 169 2.08 -32.73 34.56
CA SER A 169 1.81 -32.95 33.12
C SER A 169 0.97 -34.21 32.83
N ALA A 170 0.92 -35.18 33.74
CA ALA A 170 0.09 -36.38 33.64
C ALA A 170 -1.23 -36.25 34.42
N SER A 171 -1.46 -35.14 35.12
CA SER A 171 -2.67 -34.93 35.91
C SER A 171 -3.89 -34.72 35.01
N ALA A 172 -4.99 -35.35 35.40
CA ALA A 172 -6.32 -35.12 34.82
C ALA A 172 -7.03 -33.90 35.44
N ASN A 173 -6.45 -33.30 36.49
CA ASN A 173 -6.96 -32.10 37.14
C ASN A 173 -6.52 -30.86 36.36
N VAL A 174 -7.35 -30.45 35.42
CA VAL A 174 -7.10 -29.31 34.54
C VAL A 174 -7.83 -28.07 35.07
N THR A 175 -7.16 -26.92 35.09
CA THR A 175 -7.78 -25.64 35.45
C THR A 175 -8.83 -25.22 34.42
N ASN A 176 -9.50 -24.08 34.65
CA ASN A 176 -10.18 -23.39 33.56
C ASN A 176 -9.18 -22.97 32.47
N THR A 177 -9.70 -22.78 31.25
CA THR A 177 -8.92 -22.28 30.11
C THR A 177 -9.06 -20.76 30.00
N VAL A 178 -7.95 -20.08 29.77
CA VAL A 178 -7.91 -18.66 29.38
C VAL A 178 -7.68 -18.59 27.87
N ASN A 179 -8.51 -17.84 27.17
CA ASN A 179 -8.38 -17.64 25.72
C ASN A 179 -7.96 -16.20 25.46
N ILE A 180 -6.93 -16.01 24.65
CA ILE A 180 -6.46 -14.69 24.22
C ILE A 180 -6.48 -14.67 22.70
N SER A 181 -7.31 -13.79 22.14
CA SER A 181 -7.39 -13.56 20.70
C SER A 181 -6.25 -12.66 20.23
N LEU A 182 -5.55 -13.04 19.18
CA LEU A 182 -4.36 -12.36 18.70
C LEU A 182 -4.56 -11.90 17.25
N THR A 183 -4.12 -10.69 16.95
CA THR A 183 -4.09 -10.18 15.57
C THR A 183 -2.70 -9.66 15.24
N ALA A 184 -2.10 -10.19 14.18
CA ALA A 184 -0.81 -9.75 13.67
C ALA A 184 -0.96 -8.45 12.88
N ARG A 185 -0.04 -7.51 13.09
CA ARG A 185 -0.04 -6.17 12.48
C ARG A 185 1.33 -5.84 11.90
N THR A 186 1.36 -5.00 10.86
CA THR A 186 2.59 -4.34 10.41
C THR A 186 2.65 -2.93 10.99
N GLY A 187 3.80 -2.56 11.56
CA GLY A 187 4.00 -1.26 12.19
C GLY A 187 3.73 -0.10 11.23
N GLY A 188 4.42 -0.06 10.09
CA GLY A 188 4.18 0.95 9.06
C GLY A 188 3.90 0.32 7.71
N ALA A 189 2.96 0.91 6.97
CA ALA A 189 2.59 0.55 5.59
C ALA A 189 1.73 1.67 5.01
N HIS A 190 1.71 1.81 3.70
CA HIS A 190 0.83 2.78 3.03
C HIS A 190 0.51 2.34 1.60
N THR A 191 -0.48 3.00 1.02
CA THR A 191 -0.81 2.85 -0.41
C THR A 191 -0.90 4.23 -1.05
N VAL A 192 -0.52 4.29 -2.33
CA VAL A 192 -0.64 5.47 -3.19
C VAL A 192 -1.47 5.09 -4.41
N ALA A 193 -2.67 5.64 -4.54
CA ALA A 193 -3.55 5.38 -5.68
C ALA A 193 -3.64 6.63 -6.54
N CYS A 194 -3.01 6.61 -7.71
CA CYS A 194 -3.06 7.73 -8.65
C CYS A 194 -4.24 7.60 -9.61
N ASP A 195 -4.82 8.73 -9.99
CA ASP A 195 -5.87 8.78 -10.98
C ASP A 195 -5.40 8.21 -12.33
N SER A 196 -6.34 7.64 -13.09
CA SER A 196 -6.04 7.13 -14.44
C SER A 196 -5.82 8.23 -15.50
N ALA A 197 -6.23 9.46 -15.19
CA ALA A 197 -6.18 10.60 -16.10
C ALA A 197 -5.98 11.91 -15.32
N SER A 198 -5.46 12.93 -16.00
CA SER A 198 -5.40 14.29 -15.47
C SER A 198 -6.79 14.92 -15.34
N ASN A 199 -6.83 16.13 -14.79
CA ASN A 199 -8.00 17.00 -14.79
C ASN A 199 -8.56 17.34 -16.19
N SER A 200 -7.81 17.09 -17.27
CA SER A 200 -8.32 17.17 -18.64
C SER A 200 -9.19 15.96 -19.06
N GLY A 201 -9.21 14.90 -18.24
CA GLY A 201 -9.86 13.63 -18.55
C GLY A 201 -9.03 12.71 -19.45
N SER A 202 -7.78 13.06 -19.74
CA SER A 202 -6.86 12.24 -20.54
C SER A 202 -5.43 12.23 -19.97
N ASN A 203 -4.56 11.41 -20.58
CA ASN A 203 -3.11 11.42 -20.37
C ASN A 203 -2.34 12.21 -21.43
N GLU A 204 -3.05 12.99 -22.24
CA GLU A 204 -2.45 13.84 -23.26
C GLU A 204 -2.10 15.18 -22.63
N MET A 205 -0.89 15.65 -22.93
CA MET A 205 -0.35 16.89 -22.37
C MET A 205 0.25 17.77 -23.46
N PHE A 206 0.10 19.08 -23.28
CA PHE A 206 0.67 20.11 -24.15
C PHE A 206 1.78 20.87 -23.42
N HIS A 207 2.77 21.31 -24.18
CA HIS A 207 3.89 22.10 -23.68
C HIS A 207 3.40 23.37 -23.01
N GLY A 208 4.05 23.76 -21.92
CA GLY A 208 3.72 25.01 -21.26
C GLY A 208 2.40 25.00 -20.47
N ILE A 209 1.54 23.99 -20.64
CA ILE A 209 0.27 23.85 -19.94
C ILE A 209 0.46 23.06 -18.65
N THR A 210 -0.10 23.58 -17.57
CA THR A 210 -0.10 22.92 -16.26
C THR A 210 -1.33 22.03 -16.12
N TYR A 211 -1.09 20.76 -15.78
CA TYR A 211 -2.09 19.76 -15.49
C TYR A 211 -2.10 19.42 -14.01
N GLN A 212 -3.27 19.03 -13.53
CA GLN A 212 -3.49 18.52 -12.19
C GLN A 212 -3.81 17.03 -12.28
N TRP A 213 -3.18 16.23 -11.43
CA TRP A 213 -3.34 14.77 -11.44
C TRP A 213 -3.56 14.25 -10.02
N GLY A 214 -4.76 13.76 -9.74
CA GLY A 214 -5.15 13.35 -8.40
C GLY A 214 -4.45 12.08 -7.94
N TYR A 215 -4.28 11.96 -6.63
CA TYR A 215 -3.92 10.72 -5.98
C TYR A 215 -4.39 10.68 -4.53
N ASP A 216 -4.60 9.46 -4.03
CA ASP A 216 -4.95 9.18 -2.64
C ASP A 216 -3.77 8.52 -1.93
N LEU A 217 -3.33 9.14 -0.83
CA LEU A 217 -2.37 8.55 0.10
C LEU A 217 -3.13 8.01 1.31
N THR A 218 -2.94 6.73 1.63
CA THR A 218 -3.56 6.09 2.81
C THR A 218 -2.50 5.40 3.65
N ASN A 219 -2.43 5.72 4.95
CA ASN A 219 -1.67 4.95 5.93
C ASN A 219 -2.44 3.67 6.27
N THR A 220 -1.90 2.52 5.85
CA THR A 220 -2.46 1.20 6.14
C THR A 220 -1.73 0.49 7.27
N GLY A 221 -0.64 1.08 7.78
CA GLY A 221 0.12 0.58 8.93
C GLY A 221 -0.59 0.84 10.25
N TRP A 222 -0.20 0.09 11.27
CA TRP A 222 -0.79 0.24 12.61
C TRP A 222 -0.39 1.54 13.30
N ASN A 223 0.83 2.01 13.06
CA ASN A 223 1.42 3.19 13.70
C ASN A 223 1.26 4.44 12.83
N ASP A 224 1.28 5.61 13.48
CA ASP A 224 1.38 6.89 12.81
C ASP A 224 2.68 6.96 11.98
N ASP A 225 2.61 7.61 10.82
CA ASP A 225 3.79 7.86 9.98
C ASP A 225 3.71 9.24 9.33
N THR A 226 4.88 9.72 8.90
CA THR A 226 5.04 10.95 8.12
C THR A 226 5.55 10.59 6.74
N TYR A 227 4.88 11.07 5.71
CA TYR A 227 5.17 10.73 4.32
C TYR A 227 5.89 11.87 3.59
N THR A 228 6.95 11.51 2.89
CA THR A 228 7.74 12.39 2.02
C THR A 228 7.57 11.97 0.57
N PHE A 229 7.78 12.91 -0.36
CA PHE A 229 7.40 12.74 -1.76
C PHE A 229 8.58 13.06 -2.67
N THR A 230 8.82 12.20 -3.66
CA THR A 230 9.80 12.39 -4.73
C THR A 230 9.12 12.20 -6.07
N THR A 231 9.37 13.11 -7.00
CA THR A 231 8.82 13.06 -8.36
C THR A 231 9.93 12.77 -9.37
N SER A 232 9.59 12.10 -10.47
CA SER A 232 10.54 11.76 -11.52
C SER A 232 9.90 11.79 -12.90
N VAL A 233 10.69 12.15 -13.90
CA VAL A 233 10.32 12.10 -15.33
C VAL A 233 11.40 11.29 -16.04
N ASN A 234 11.05 10.11 -16.54
CA ASN A 234 11.97 9.20 -17.22
C ASN A 234 11.85 9.37 -18.73
N ASN A 235 12.73 10.18 -19.32
CA ASN A 235 13.25 10.01 -20.70
C ASN A 235 14.39 11.02 -21.01
N GLY A 236 15.60 10.74 -20.52
CA GLY A 236 16.88 11.33 -20.99
C GLY A 236 16.92 12.86 -21.25
N ASP A 237 17.57 13.60 -20.36
CA ASP A 237 18.05 14.97 -20.59
C ASP A 237 17.00 16.09 -20.76
N ILE A 238 15.80 15.97 -20.18
CA ILE A 238 14.89 17.13 -20.07
C ILE A 238 14.92 17.66 -18.63
N THR A 239 15.68 18.73 -18.41
CA THR A 239 15.95 19.30 -17.08
C THR A 239 14.87 20.24 -16.55
N ASP A 240 13.84 20.54 -17.35
CA ASP A 240 12.96 21.69 -17.10
C ASP A 240 11.47 21.30 -16.97
N TRP A 241 11.16 20.05 -16.64
CA TRP A 241 9.79 19.69 -16.25
C TRP A 241 9.47 20.28 -14.88
N THR A 242 8.29 20.90 -14.74
CA THR A 242 7.76 21.18 -13.39
C THR A 242 6.90 20.00 -12.99
N PHE A 243 7.32 19.27 -11.96
CA PHE A 243 6.55 18.14 -11.43
C PHE A 243 6.58 18.18 -9.89
N ASN A 244 5.49 18.68 -9.32
CA ASN A 244 5.31 18.80 -7.87
C ASN A 244 4.30 17.77 -7.37
N ALA A 245 4.59 17.13 -6.24
CA ALA A 245 3.69 16.15 -5.64
C ALA A 245 2.42 16.76 -5.02
N GLY A 246 2.34 18.08 -4.86
CA GLY A 246 1.22 18.77 -4.20
C GLY A 246 1.24 18.69 -2.67
N LEU A 247 1.64 17.56 -2.10
CA LEU A 247 1.90 17.41 -0.66
C LEU A 247 3.40 17.50 -0.33
N SER A 248 3.67 17.87 0.92
CA SER A 248 4.99 17.80 1.53
C SER A 248 4.83 17.40 3.00
N ASN A 249 5.68 16.49 3.49
CA ASN A 249 5.75 16.07 4.90
C ASN A 249 4.37 15.84 5.54
N LYS A 250 3.61 14.90 4.99
CA LYS A 250 2.22 14.67 5.41
C LYS A 250 2.17 13.64 6.54
N VAL A 251 1.68 14.03 7.71
CA VAL A 251 1.40 13.09 8.81
C VAL A 251 0.02 12.46 8.62
N LEU A 252 -0.07 11.15 8.78
CA LEU A 252 -1.34 10.41 8.84
C LEU A 252 -1.31 9.45 10.03
N THR A 253 -2.45 9.34 10.71
CA THR A 253 -2.61 8.45 11.86
C THR A 253 -2.64 6.99 11.41
N GLY A 254 -2.03 6.12 12.20
CA GLY A 254 -2.06 4.68 11.98
C GLY A 254 -3.41 4.06 12.28
N GLN A 255 -3.60 2.81 11.87
CA GLN A 255 -4.85 2.07 12.06
C GLN A 255 -5.14 1.72 13.53
N SER A 256 -4.17 1.94 14.43
CA SER A 256 -4.37 1.80 15.88
C SER A 256 -5.33 2.84 16.47
N ASP A 257 -5.40 4.04 15.89
CA ASP A 257 -6.30 5.10 16.35
C ASP A 257 -7.65 4.98 15.63
N THR A 258 -8.63 4.36 16.29
CA THR A 258 -10.00 4.25 15.76
C THR A 258 -10.89 5.43 16.17
N SER A 259 -10.33 6.52 16.71
CA SER A 259 -11.10 7.69 17.11
C SER A 259 -11.72 8.38 15.89
N SER A 260 -12.82 9.12 16.09
CA SER A 260 -13.45 9.88 15.01
C SER A 260 -12.59 11.06 14.51
N THR A 261 -11.49 11.36 15.18
CA THR A 261 -10.54 12.42 14.82
C THR A 261 -9.31 11.91 14.08
N ALA A 262 -9.14 10.59 13.98
CA ALA A 262 -8.05 9.98 13.24
C ALA A 262 -8.14 10.34 11.74
N VAL A 263 -6.99 10.59 11.13
CA VAL A 263 -6.85 10.94 9.71
C VAL A 263 -5.90 9.95 9.07
N HIS A 264 -6.47 8.86 8.54
CA HIS A 264 -5.70 7.78 7.91
C HIS A 264 -5.39 8.02 6.44
N SER A 265 -6.08 8.96 5.79
CA SER A 265 -5.91 9.24 4.37
C SER A 265 -5.87 10.73 4.07
N ALA A 266 -5.25 11.05 2.94
CA ALA A 266 -5.27 12.38 2.36
C ALA A 266 -5.32 12.28 0.84
N GLU A 267 -6.31 12.95 0.26
CA GLU A 267 -6.39 13.21 -1.16
C GLU A 267 -5.48 14.39 -1.51
N ALA A 268 -4.84 14.33 -2.67
CA ALA A 268 -3.98 15.38 -3.17
C ALA A 268 -3.92 15.41 -4.69
N SER A 269 -3.30 16.45 -5.24
CA SER A 269 -3.12 16.59 -6.67
C SER A 269 -1.68 16.97 -6.98
N MET A 270 -1.07 16.21 -7.87
CA MET A 270 0.21 16.54 -8.49
C MET A 270 0.03 17.70 -9.47
N GLU A 271 1.00 18.61 -9.50
CA GLU A 271 1.07 19.66 -10.51
C GLU A 271 2.17 19.31 -11.52
N ILE A 272 1.77 19.17 -12.79
CA ILE A 272 2.65 18.69 -13.86
C ILE A 272 2.60 19.67 -15.03
N LYS A 273 3.73 20.25 -15.38
CA LYS A 273 3.90 21.09 -16.56
C LYS A 273 5.03 20.51 -17.42
N PRO A 274 4.73 20.02 -18.64
CA PRO A 274 5.77 19.57 -19.56
C PRO A 274 6.74 20.70 -19.89
N SER A 275 8.02 20.37 -20.03
CA SER A 275 9.03 21.33 -20.49
C SER A 275 8.66 21.89 -21.86
N ASP A 276 8.91 23.18 -22.09
CA ASP A 276 8.76 23.81 -23.41
C ASP A 276 9.66 23.17 -24.48
N SER A 277 10.71 22.46 -24.06
CA SER A 277 11.64 21.74 -24.94
C SER A 277 11.30 20.26 -25.14
N ALA A 278 10.26 19.76 -24.48
CA ALA A 278 9.91 18.35 -24.58
C ALA A 278 9.58 17.99 -26.03
N ARG A 279 10.05 16.85 -26.52
CA ARG A 279 9.69 16.40 -27.88
C ARG A 279 8.37 15.64 -27.85
N PRO A 280 7.58 15.66 -28.94
CA PRO A 280 6.44 14.77 -29.05
C PRO A 280 6.84 13.31 -28.82
N GLY A 281 6.06 12.59 -28.03
CA GLY A 281 6.39 11.25 -27.58
C GLY A 281 5.70 10.87 -26.28
N VAL A 282 6.08 9.71 -25.75
CA VAL A 282 5.56 9.20 -24.48
C VAL A 282 6.61 9.42 -23.38
N TYR A 283 6.17 9.99 -22.26
CA TYR A 283 7.00 10.21 -21.07
C TYR A 283 6.45 9.41 -19.91
N LYS A 284 7.33 8.76 -19.16
CA LYS A 284 6.97 8.04 -17.95
C LYS A 284 7.19 8.96 -16.74
N LEU A 285 6.12 9.26 -16.02
CA LEU A 285 6.16 10.04 -14.79
C LEU A 285 6.02 9.10 -13.60
N GLY A 286 6.75 9.40 -12.52
CA GLY A 286 6.68 8.64 -11.28
C GLY A 286 6.51 9.55 -10.08
N LEU A 287 5.54 9.23 -9.22
CA LEU A 287 5.42 9.75 -7.85
C LEU A 287 5.80 8.63 -6.90
N GLN A 288 6.82 8.89 -6.07
CA GLN A 288 7.28 7.99 -5.04
C GLN A 288 7.03 8.62 -3.66
N VAL A 289 6.41 7.87 -2.77
CA VAL A 289 6.07 8.27 -1.41
C VAL A 289 6.79 7.36 -0.41
N THR A 290 7.54 7.96 0.49
CA THR A 290 8.33 7.24 1.50
C THR A 290 7.80 7.55 2.89
N GLY A 291 7.46 6.51 3.65
CA GLY A 291 7.17 6.61 5.08
C GLY A 291 8.47 6.86 5.85
N THR A 292 8.50 7.90 6.68
CA THR A 292 9.73 8.36 7.35
C THR A 292 10.10 7.44 8.50
N SER A 293 9.11 6.94 9.23
CA SER A 293 9.33 6.01 10.34
C SER A 293 9.47 4.57 9.86
N SER A 294 8.66 4.19 8.86
CA SER A 294 8.63 2.81 8.35
C SER A 294 9.71 2.51 7.32
N GLY A 295 10.21 3.52 6.60
CA GLY A 295 11.13 3.34 5.48
C GLY A 295 10.48 2.71 4.23
N ASN A 296 9.19 2.38 4.29
CA ASN A 296 8.46 1.81 3.17
C ASN A 296 8.36 2.83 2.04
N VAL A 297 8.39 2.32 0.82
CA VAL A 297 8.38 3.11 -0.40
C VAL A 297 7.28 2.56 -1.29
N GLU A 298 6.28 3.38 -1.55
CA GLU A 298 5.17 3.06 -2.46
C GLU A 298 4.93 4.25 -3.38
N GLY A 299 4.31 4.00 -4.53
CA GLY A 299 4.14 5.05 -5.50
C GLY A 299 3.35 4.61 -6.71
N CYS A 300 3.29 5.49 -7.69
CA CYS A 300 2.66 5.20 -8.96
C CYS A 300 3.54 5.69 -10.09
N GLU A 301 3.47 4.99 -11.22
CA GLU A 301 4.06 5.43 -12.47
C GLU A 301 2.99 5.40 -13.55
N PHE A 302 2.97 6.42 -14.39
CA PHE A 302 2.02 6.54 -15.49
C PHE A 302 2.67 7.18 -16.71
N ASN A 303 2.09 6.90 -17.88
CA ASN A 303 2.57 7.42 -19.15
C ASN A 303 1.72 8.61 -19.58
N VAL A 304 2.39 9.70 -19.93
CA VAL A 304 1.77 10.86 -20.56
C VAL A 304 2.23 10.98 -22.00
N VAL A 305 1.38 11.53 -22.85
CA VAL A 305 1.65 11.68 -24.28
C VAL A 305 1.71 13.15 -24.64
N ILE A 306 2.86 13.58 -25.13
CA ILE A 306 3.01 14.87 -25.79
C ILE A 306 2.76 14.67 -27.28
N LYS A 307 1.76 15.35 -27.82
CA LYS A 307 1.34 15.20 -29.22
C LYS A 307 2.27 15.94 -30.17
N GLN A 308 2.31 15.46 -31.41
CA GLN A 308 2.92 16.21 -32.50
C GLN A 308 1.97 17.34 -32.91
N PRO A 309 2.48 18.56 -33.13
CA PRO A 309 1.68 19.62 -33.74
C PRO A 309 1.43 19.30 -35.21
N ASP A 310 0.23 19.59 -35.72
CA ASP A 310 -0.13 19.33 -37.12
C ASP A 310 0.08 20.58 -37.98
N LEU A 311 0.88 20.41 -39.03
CA LEU A 311 1.04 21.39 -40.11
C LEU A 311 0.12 21.01 -41.27
N GLU A 312 -0.60 21.98 -41.81
CA GLU A 312 -1.55 21.78 -42.90
C GLU A 312 -1.26 22.69 -44.09
N VAL A 313 -1.47 22.14 -45.29
CA VAL A 313 -1.61 22.86 -46.56
C VAL A 313 -2.87 22.32 -47.24
N LYS A 314 -3.87 23.16 -47.53
CA LYS A 314 -5.05 22.72 -48.29
C LYS A 314 -4.82 22.96 -49.78
N ASP A 315 -5.47 22.15 -50.61
CA ASP A 315 -5.45 22.30 -52.06
C ASP A 315 -5.92 23.71 -52.51
N THR A 316 -6.91 24.27 -51.81
CA THR A 316 -7.43 25.63 -52.05
C THR A 316 -6.43 26.75 -51.77
N ASP A 317 -5.35 26.46 -51.03
CA ASP A 317 -4.33 27.45 -50.68
C ASP A 317 -3.09 27.39 -51.57
N ILE A 318 -3.13 26.53 -52.59
CA ILE A 318 -2.11 26.46 -53.61
C ILE A 318 -2.58 27.29 -54.80
N SER A 319 -1.78 28.28 -55.18
CA SER A 319 -2.06 29.13 -56.32
C SER A 319 -0.87 29.22 -57.25
N PHE A 320 -1.18 29.36 -58.54
CA PHE A 320 -0.20 29.50 -59.61
C PHE A 320 -0.39 30.86 -60.26
N SER A 321 0.70 31.57 -60.56
CA SER A 321 0.61 32.86 -61.27
C SER A 321 0.05 32.74 -62.69
N HIS A 322 0.01 31.52 -63.25
CA HIS A 322 -0.51 31.22 -64.56
C HIS A 322 -1.20 29.85 -64.57
N SER A 323 -2.28 29.71 -65.36
CA SER A 323 -3.00 28.44 -65.56
C SER A 323 -2.34 27.51 -66.59
N SER A 324 -1.34 28.01 -67.31
CA SER A 324 -0.53 27.27 -68.26
C SER A 324 0.85 27.90 -68.33
N ALA A 325 1.88 27.10 -68.62
CA ALA A 325 3.24 27.58 -68.84
C ALA A 325 3.64 27.36 -70.30
N TRP A 326 4.39 28.29 -70.90
CA TRP A 326 4.86 28.18 -72.28
C TRP A 326 6.38 28.20 -72.40
N ILE A 327 6.87 27.55 -73.46
CA ILE A 327 8.27 27.61 -73.91
C ILE A 327 8.23 27.98 -75.39
N ASN A 328 8.94 29.04 -75.79
CA ASN A 328 8.98 29.43 -77.19
C ASN A 328 10.00 28.60 -78.01
N SER A 329 10.01 28.80 -79.33
CA SER A 329 10.94 28.13 -80.24
C SER A 329 12.41 28.49 -79.99
N ARG A 330 12.69 29.62 -79.34
CA ARG A 330 14.04 30.09 -78.97
C ARG A 330 14.53 29.55 -77.62
N GLY A 331 13.66 28.86 -76.87
CA GLY A 331 13.99 28.29 -75.56
C GLY A 331 13.65 29.18 -74.38
N ASP A 332 13.04 30.36 -74.59
CA ASP A 332 12.57 31.19 -73.49
C ASP A 332 11.36 30.52 -72.83
N SER A 333 11.36 30.43 -71.50
CA SER A 333 10.27 29.84 -70.72
C SER A 333 9.59 30.87 -69.84
N GLN A 334 8.28 30.74 -69.67
CA GLN A 334 7.55 31.50 -68.66
C GLN A 334 7.85 30.99 -67.26
N ARG A 335 8.30 31.88 -66.37
CA ARG A 335 8.41 31.58 -64.94
C ARG A 335 7.01 31.54 -64.31
N VAL A 336 6.65 30.39 -63.72
CA VAL A 336 5.43 30.21 -62.92
C VAL A 336 5.78 30.35 -61.45
N THR A 337 5.05 31.19 -60.74
CA THR A 337 5.15 31.36 -59.30
C THR A 337 4.12 30.44 -58.67
N ILE A 338 4.57 29.57 -57.77
CA ILE A 338 3.71 28.69 -56.97
C ILE A 338 3.70 29.28 -55.57
N THR A 339 2.51 29.61 -55.06
CA THR A 339 2.32 30.07 -53.68
C THR A 339 1.52 29.01 -52.94
N ALA A 340 2.00 28.59 -51.77
CA ALA A 340 1.28 27.73 -50.85
C ALA A 340 1.13 28.43 -49.49
N MET A 341 -0.07 28.42 -48.91
CA MET A 341 -0.24 28.79 -47.51
C MET A 341 0.07 27.58 -46.63
N VAL A 342 1.05 27.73 -45.75
CA VAL A 342 1.35 26.74 -44.71
C VAL A 342 0.79 27.27 -43.42
N ARG A 343 -0.03 26.47 -42.75
CA ARG A 343 -0.60 26.83 -41.46
C ARG A 343 -0.30 25.78 -40.42
N ASN A 344 -0.16 26.24 -39.19
CA ASN A 344 -0.25 25.37 -38.03
C ASN A 344 -1.71 25.36 -37.57
N ASN A 345 -2.44 24.34 -37.99
CA ASN A 345 -3.85 24.20 -37.61
C ASN A 345 -4.02 23.46 -36.28
N GLY A 346 -2.92 22.97 -35.69
CA GLY A 346 -2.93 22.19 -34.46
C GLY A 346 -3.69 20.85 -34.56
N GLY A 347 -4.22 20.51 -35.73
CA GLY A 347 -4.96 19.26 -35.94
C GLY A 347 -6.29 19.21 -35.22
N ILE A 348 -6.76 17.99 -34.95
CA ILE A 348 -7.94 17.74 -34.09
C ILE A 348 -7.60 17.72 -32.59
N VAL A 349 -6.32 17.93 -32.22
CA VAL A 349 -5.82 17.68 -30.86
C VAL A 349 -5.20 18.91 -30.20
N ASP A 350 -4.69 19.89 -30.94
CA ASP A 350 -3.99 21.07 -30.40
C ASP A 350 -4.69 22.37 -30.83
N THR A 351 -5.86 22.63 -30.26
CA THR A 351 -6.54 23.93 -30.44
C THR A 351 -5.97 25.05 -29.56
N GLU A 352 -4.89 24.81 -28.82
CA GLU A 352 -4.50 25.66 -27.67
C GLU A 352 -3.14 26.36 -27.75
N GLY A 353 -2.25 26.09 -28.72
CA GLY A 353 -1.16 27.07 -28.90
C GLY A 353 0.22 26.63 -29.34
N VAL A 354 0.50 25.39 -29.74
CA VAL A 354 1.91 25.00 -29.90
C VAL A 354 2.54 25.78 -31.05
N LYS A 355 3.63 26.48 -30.76
CA LYS A 355 4.51 27.08 -31.78
C LYS A 355 5.40 25.97 -32.35
N VAL A 356 5.28 25.69 -33.65
CA VAL A 356 6.20 24.79 -34.36
C VAL A 356 7.40 25.59 -34.82
N GLU A 357 8.61 25.11 -34.60
CA GLU A 357 9.85 25.75 -35.07
C GLU A 357 10.59 24.90 -36.10
N ASN A 358 11.47 25.53 -36.88
CA ASN A 358 12.34 24.86 -37.87
C ASN A 358 11.56 24.05 -38.91
N ILE A 359 10.47 24.61 -39.43
CA ILE A 359 9.61 23.94 -40.39
C ILE A 359 10.27 23.97 -41.77
N GLU A 360 10.30 22.82 -42.44
CA GLU A 360 10.80 22.67 -43.80
C GLU A 360 9.65 22.39 -44.76
N VAL A 361 9.51 23.25 -45.77
CA VAL A 361 8.48 23.16 -46.82
C VAL A 361 9.16 22.77 -48.12
N ILE A 362 8.77 21.62 -48.66
CA ILE A 362 9.35 21.03 -49.88
C ILE A 362 8.29 21.05 -50.97
N PHE A 363 8.56 21.75 -52.06
CA PHE A 363 7.73 21.73 -53.26
C PHE A 363 8.18 20.57 -54.14
N LEU A 364 7.26 19.67 -54.51
CA LEU A 364 7.51 18.57 -55.44
C LEU A 364 6.68 18.78 -56.72
N VAL A 365 7.32 18.63 -57.88
CA VAL A 365 6.65 18.61 -59.19
C VAL A 365 7.06 17.31 -59.89
N ASP A 366 6.08 16.51 -60.30
CA ASP A 366 6.28 15.19 -60.92
C ASP A 366 7.24 14.27 -60.14
N GLY A 367 7.13 14.30 -58.81
CA GLY A 367 7.94 13.49 -57.88
C GLY A 367 9.37 13.99 -57.65
N SER A 368 9.77 15.12 -58.27
CA SER A 368 11.08 15.73 -58.08
C SER A 368 10.99 17.03 -57.29
N GLN A 369 11.99 17.30 -56.44
CA GLN A 369 12.05 18.52 -55.67
C GLN A 369 12.25 19.75 -56.57
N LEU A 370 11.35 20.71 -56.44
CA LEU A 370 11.39 21.99 -57.12
C LEU A 370 12.15 23.01 -56.26
N GLY A 371 13.39 23.29 -56.66
CA GLY A 371 14.23 24.29 -56.00
C GLY A 371 14.73 23.85 -54.62
N SER A 372 15.15 24.82 -53.81
CA SER A 372 15.64 24.57 -52.45
C SER A 372 14.49 24.41 -51.44
N VAL A 373 14.76 23.71 -50.34
CA VAL A 373 13.86 23.63 -49.19
C VAL A 373 13.55 25.03 -48.67
N VAL A 374 12.28 25.34 -48.50
CA VAL A 374 11.81 26.63 -47.98
C VAL A 374 11.62 26.52 -46.48
N LYS A 375 12.26 27.41 -45.70
CA LYS A 375 12.20 27.36 -44.24
C LYS A 375 11.15 28.33 -43.67
N ILE A 376 10.52 27.91 -42.59
CA ILE A 376 9.74 28.78 -41.71
C ILE A 376 10.34 28.65 -40.32
N ASP A 377 10.84 29.76 -39.78
CA ASP A 377 11.49 29.77 -38.47
C ASP A 377 10.52 29.28 -37.40
N SER A 378 9.27 29.75 -37.46
CA SER A 378 8.19 29.23 -36.64
C SER A 378 6.78 29.54 -37.14
N LEU A 379 5.80 28.74 -36.71
CA LEU A 379 4.36 29.04 -36.78
C LEU A 379 3.69 28.79 -35.43
N ALA A 380 3.14 29.82 -34.82
CA ALA A 380 2.22 29.69 -33.68
C ALA A 380 0.90 29.02 -34.12
N TYR A 381 0.13 28.50 -33.17
CA TYR A 381 -1.20 27.96 -33.45
C TYR A 381 -2.10 29.01 -34.12
N GLY A 382 -2.79 28.60 -35.19
CA GLY A 382 -3.63 29.48 -36.00
C GLY A 382 -2.86 30.47 -36.86
N GLU A 383 -1.52 30.47 -36.81
CA GLU A 383 -0.69 31.26 -37.69
C GLU A 383 -0.60 30.60 -39.06
N GLU A 384 -0.69 31.44 -40.09
CA GLU A 384 -0.54 31.03 -41.48
C GLU A 384 0.56 31.87 -42.12
N VAL A 385 1.36 31.22 -42.97
CA VAL A 385 2.39 31.91 -43.72
C VAL A 385 2.46 31.42 -45.15
N ALA A 386 2.47 32.39 -46.07
CA ALA A 386 2.64 32.11 -47.49
C ALA A 386 4.12 31.78 -47.78
N ARG A 387 4.34 30.72 -48.55
CA ARG A 387 5.66 30.36 -49.10
C ARG A 387 5.57 30.20 -50.61
N ILE A 388 6.66 30.62 -51.26
CA ILE A 388 6.72 30.76 -52.71
C ILE A 388 7.84 29.88 -53.25
N SER A 389 7.56 29.19 -54.36
CA SER A 389 8.57 28.56 -55.20
C SER A 389 8.38 28.96 -56.67
N TYR A 390 9.40 28.74 -57.48
CA TYR A 390 9.42 29.12 -58.89
C TYR A 390 9.64 27.90 -59.78
N LEU A 391 8.73 27.71 -60.73
CA LEU A 391 8.83 26.71 -61.79
C LEU A 391 9.21 27.38 -63.10
N GLU A 392 10.32 26.95 -63.70
CA GLU A 392 10.73 27.32 -65.06
C GLU A 392 10.66 26.07 -65.94
N PRO A 393 9.63 25.95 -66.81
CA PRO A 393 9.49 24.81 -67.69
C PRO A 393 10.70 24.69 -68.61
N ARG A 394 11.29 23.51 -68.67
CA ARG A 394 12.38 23.20 -69.60
C ARG A 394 11.90 22.18 -70.61
N LYS A 395 12.41 22.25 -71.85
CA LYS A 395 12.18 21.17 -72.81
C LYS A 395 12.83 19.91 -72.25
N SER A 396 12.08 18.80 -72.20
CA SER A 396 12.70 17.49 -71.97
C SER A 396 13.71 17.25 -73.08
N SER A 397 14.96 17.02 -72.71
CA SER A 397 16.03 16.64 -73.64
C SER A 397 15.74 15.31 -74.33
#